data_AF-A0A3D5FND5-F1
#
_entry.id   AF-A0A3D5FND5-F1
#
_cell.length_a   1.000
_cell.length_b   1.000
_cell.length_c   1.000
_cell.angle_alpha   90.00
_cell.angle_beta   90.00
_cell.angle_gamma   90.00
#
_symmetry.space_group_name_H-M   'P 1'
#
loop_
_entity.id
_entity.type
_entity.pdbx_description
1 polymer ?
#
loop_
_entity_poly.entity_id
_entity_poly.type
_entity_poly.pdbx_seq_one_letter_code
_entity_poly.pdbx_strand_id
1 'polypeptide(L)' 'YGIPNMKLDKSLVQRRVDLMEAEGVSFVTNTEVGTDIESQKLIDDHDAVVLCIGALKPRDLPVPGREFNG' A
#
# COMPACT_ATOMS: atom_id res chain seq x y z
N TYR A 1 -4.15 4.59 4.43
CA TYR A 1 -5.19 4.71 5.48
C TYR A 1 -4.57 4.29 6.82
N GLY A 2 -5.13 4.67 7.97
CA GLY A 2 -4.61 4.23 9.28
C GLY A 2 -4.33 5.40 10.22
N ILE A 3 -3.42 6.30 9.86
CA ILE A 3 -3.20 7.53 10.65
C ILE A 3 -4.44 8.43 10.50
N PRO A 4 -5.10 8.83 11.60
CA PRO A 4 -6.28 9.68 11.53
C PRO A 4 -5.94 11.11 11.08
N ASN A 5 -6.90 11.79 10.45
CA ASN A 5 -6.75 13.17 9.97
C ASN A 5 -6.36 14.16 11.08
N MET A 6 -6.79 13.93 12.32
CA MET A 6 -6.42 14.77 13.46
C MET A 6 -4.91 14.76 13.76
N LYS A 7 -4.18 13.75 13.27
CA LYS A 7 -2.72 13.62 13.44
C LYS A 7 -1.95 13.98 12.17
N LEU A 8 -2.50 13.64 11.00
CA LEU A 8 -1.86 13.90 9.72
C LEU A 8 -2.92 14.26 8.69
N ASP A 9 -2.88 15.49 8.19
CA ASP A 9 -3.77 15.93 7.12
C ASP A 9 -3.39 15.25 5.80
N LYS A 10 -4.40 14.71 5.11
CA LYS A 10 -4.26 14.05 3.81
C LYS A 10 -3.84 15.03 2.72
N SER A 11 -4.12 16.33 2.87
CA SER A 11 -3.64 17.36 1.92
C SER A 11 -2.11 17.37 1.79
N LEU A 12 -1.40 17.11 2.89
CA LEU A 12 0.06 17.04 2.91
C LEU A 12 0.59 15.81 2.18
N VAL A 13 -0.14 14.69 2.26
CA VAL A 13 0.18 13.46 1.53
C VAL A 13 -0.04 13.68 0.04
N GLN A 14 -1.18 14.24 -0.35
CA GLN A 14 -1.50 14.53 -1.75
C GLN A 14 -0.43 15.41 -2.39
N ARG A 15 -0.01 16.49 -1.71
CA ARG A 15 1.08 17.37 -2.19
C ARG A 15 2.37 16.59 -2.51
N ARG A 16 2.70 15.55 -1.75
CA ARG A 16 3.91 14.73 -2.00
C ARG A 16 3.72 13.81 -3.19
N VAL A 17 2.52 13.26 -3.38
CA VAL A 17 2.18 12.46 -4.57
C VAL A 17 2.28 13.32 -5.83
N ASP A 18 1.68 14.51 -5.82
CA ASP A 18 1.70 15.43 -6.96
C ASP A 18 3.13 15.83 -7.36
N LEU A 19 4.02 16.02 -6.38
CA LEU A 19 5.43 16.30 -6.64
C LEU A 19 6.14 15.13 -7.31
N MET A 20 5.91 13.90 -6.85
CA MET A 20 6.51 12.70 -7.47
C MET A 20 5.99 12.48 -8.89
N GLU A 21 4.70 12.73 -9.14
CA GLU A 21 4.12 12.70 -10.49
C GLU A 21 4.77 13.74 -11.40
N ALA A 22 4.97 14.97 -10.90
CA ALA A 22 5.66 16.03 -11.65
C ALA A 22 7.14 15.72 -11.94
N GLU A 23 7.78 14.91 -11.10
CA GLU A 23 9.15 14.39 -11.32
C GLU A 23 9.19 13.20 -12.31
N GLY A 24 8.04 12.72 -12.78
CA GLY A 24 7.93 11.66 -13.79
C GLY A 24 7.60 10.28 -13.24
N VAL A 25 7.26 10.16 -11.95
CA VAL A 25 6.81 8.88 -11.38
C VAL A 25 5.38 8.58 -11.85
N SER A 26 5.16 7.36 -12.37
CA SER A 26 3.82 6.89 -12.75
C SER A 26 3.20 6.06 -11.63
N PHE A 27 2.01 6.46 -11.16
CA PHE A 27 1.24 5.71 -10.17
C PHE A 27 0.12 4.89 -10.84
N VAL A 28 0.26 3.57 -10.83
CA VAL A 28 -0.80 2.64 -11.22
C VAL A 28 -1.53 2.21 -9.95
N THR A 29 -2.72 2.77 -9.72
CA THR A 29 -3.53 2.51 -8.51
C THR A 29 -4.62 1.45 -8.79
N ASN A 30 -5.19 0.89 -7.72
CA ASN A 30 -6.19 -0.19 -7.80
C ASN A 30 -5.64 -1.44 -8.53
N THR A 31 -4.40 -1.83 -8.21
CA THR A 31 -3.74 -2.98 -8.82
C THR A 31 -2.95 -3.74 -7.76
N GLU A 32 -3.27 -5.02 -7.57
CA GLU A 32 -2.59 -5.93 -6.65
C GLU A 32 -1.62 -6.84 -7.39
N VAL A 33 -0.32 -6.72 -7.08
CA VAL A 33 0.73 -7.58 -7.65
C VAL A 33 0.60 -9.00 -7.08
N GLY A 34 0.58 -9.98 -7.96
CA GLY A 34 0.30 -11.39 -7.67
C GLY A 34 -1.16 -11.81 -7.92
N THR A 35 -2.07 -10.84 -8.06
CA THR A 35 -3.49 -11.08 -8.37
C THR A 35 -3.87 -10.49 -9.74
N ASP A 36 -3.70 -9.18 -9.91
CA ASP A 36 -4.04 -8.46 -11.14
C ASP A 36 -2.89 -8.46 -12.15
N ILE A 37 -1.64 -8.50 -11.66
CA ILE A 37 -0.42 -8.56 -12.48
C ILE A 37 0.52 -9.60 -11.89
N GLU A 38 1.05 -10.49 -12.73
CA GLU A 38 2.07 -11.45 -12.30
C GLU A 38 3.36 -10.75 -11.86
N SER A 39 3.91 -11.17 -10.72
CA SER A 39 5.16 -10.59 -10.20
C SER A 39 6.34 -10.80 -11.13
N GLN A 40 6.39 -11.93 -11.85
CA GLN A 40 7.48 -12.23 -12.79
C GLN A 40 7.56 -11.21 -13.91
N LYS A 41 6.41 -10.75 -14.42
CA LYS A 41 6.35 -9.71 -15.45
C LYS A 41 7.08 -8.44 -15.03
N LEU A 42 6.96 -8.03 -13.76
CA LEU A 42 7.65 -6.84 -13.26
C LEU A 42 9.16 -7.02 -13.23
N ILE A 43 9.65 -8.23 -12.96
CA ILE A 43 11.07 -8.57 -12.96
C ILE A 43 11.62 -8.57 -14.39
N ASP A 44 10.84 -9.06 -15.36
CA ASP A 44 11.26 -9.14 -16.75
C ASP A 44 11.23 -7.77 -17.45
N ASP A 45 10.26 -6.91 -17.11
CA ASP A 45 10.03 -5.62 -17.77
C ASP A 45 10.87 -4.45 -17.20
N HIS A 46 11.57 -4.64 -16.07
CA HIS A 46 12.30 -3.56 -15.37
C HIS A 46 13.71 -3.99 -14.95
N ASP A 47 14.67 -3.04 -14.99
CA ASP A 47 16.06 -3.30 -14.59
C ASP A 47 16.21 -3.66 -13.10
N ALA A 48 15.29 -3.18 -12.25
CA ALA A 48 15.28 -3.43 -10.83
C ALA A 48 13.85 -3.34 -10.26
N VAL A 49 13.60 -4.10 -9.18
CA VAL A 49 12.32 -4.12 -8.46
C VAL A 49 12.56 -3.93 -6.96
N VAL A 50 11.78 -3.04 -6.34
CA VAL A 50 11.82 -2.79 -4.89
C VAL A 50 10.46 -3.08 -4.27
N LEU A 51 10.42 -3.88 -3.21
CA LEU A 51 9.19 -4.26 -2.52
C LEU A 51 8.88 -3.30 -1.36
N CYS A 52 7.76 -2.57 -1.49
CA CYS A 52 7.30 -1.56 -0.52
C CYS A 52 5.89 -1.84 0.03
N ILE A 53 5.51 -3.12 0.19
CA ILE A 53 4.12 -3.55 0.47
C ILE A 53 3.68 -3.46 1.95
N GLY A 54 4.61 -3.21 2.88
CA GLY A 54 4.30 -3.14 4.31
C GLY A 54 3.82 -4.48 4.91
N ALA A 55 3.02 -4.42 5.97
CA ALA A 55 2.50 -5.58 6.70
C ALA A 55 0.99 -5.48 6.94
N LEU A 56 0.19 -6.16 6.11
CA LEU A 56 -1.28 -6.12 6.16
C LEU A 56 -1.89 -7.13 7.13
N LYS A 57 -1.23 -8.27 7.37
CA LYS A 57 -1.76 -9.34 8.21
C LYS A 57 -1.61 -8.98 9.69
N PRO A 58 -2.69 -8.68 10.44
CA PRO A 58 -2.60 -8.46 11.87
C PRO A 58 -2.25 -9.78 12.58
N ARG A 59 -1.64 -9.67 13.76
CA ARG A 59 -1.42 -10.83 14.63
C ARG A 59 -2.72 -11.18 15.33
N ASP A 60 -3.13 -12.44 15.21
CA ASP A 60 -4.33 -12.91 15.89
C ASP A 60 -4.06 -13.22 17.37
N LEU A 61 -5.10 -13.10 18.20
CA LEU A 61 -5.07 -13.39 19.62
C LEU A 61 -6.23 -14.35 19.96
N PRO A 62 -5.97 -15.66 20.08
CA PRO A 62 -7.02 -16.67 20.29
C PRO A 62 -7.42 -16.70 21.78
N VAL A 63 -8.29 -15.78 22.18
CA VAL A 63 -8.84 -15.68 23.53
C VAL A 63 -10.37 -15.88 23.52
N PRO A 64 -10.99 -16.33 24.62
CA PRO A 64 -12.44 -16.46 24.69
C PRO A 64 -13.16 -15.16 24.34
N GLY A 65 -14.19 -15.23 23.49
CA GLY A 65 -14.94 -14.07 23.01
C GLY A 65 -14.32 -13.33 21.82
N ARG A 66 -13.21 -13.83 21.27
CA ARG A 66 -12.54 -13.30 20.06
C ARG A 66 -13.44 -13.33 18.82
N GLU A 67 -14.40 -14.24 18.79
CA GLU A 67 -15.37 -14.49 17.73
C GLU A 67 -16.58 -13.54 17.73
N PHE A 68 -16.75 -12.75 18.79
CA PHE A 68 -17.87 -11.80 18.86
C PHE A 68 -17.64 -10.62 17.92
N ASN A 69 -18.72 -10.12 17.31
CA ASN A 69 -18.71 -9.01 16.34
C ASN A 69 -18.71 -7.62 17.02
N GLY A 70 -17.96 -7.47 18.11
CA GLY A 70 -17.85 -6.21 18.87
C GLY A 70 -17.09 -5.12 18.12
#